data_AF-A0A9R1NHP5-F1
#
_entry.id   AF-A0A9R1NHP5-F1
#
_cell.length_a   1.000
_cell.length_b   1.000
_cell.length_c   1.000
_cell.angle_alpha   90.00
_cell.angle_beta   90.00
_cell.angle_gamma   90.00
#
_symmetry.space_group_name_H-M   'P 1'
#
loop_
_entity.id
_entity.type
_entity.pdbx_description
1 polymer ?
#
loop_
_entity_poly.entity_id
_entity_poly.type
_entity_poly.pdbx_seq_one_letter_code
_entity_poly.pdbx_strand_id
1 'polypeptide(L)'
;MELLTRKKPCTYRSSEEEALVTYFTASLAADKLVRVLDPQVVKEGGKEVEEVAVLAVACVRIEVNQRPTMRQVEMTLENLGGSHDSFVMHDKDVPKYPMIEGTNMEETSQQYSYEAEYLLSSRYPR
;
A
#
# COMPACT_ATOMS: atom_id res chain seq x y z
N MET A 1 1.73 -9.65 -4.19
CA MET A 1 1.85 -11.12 -4.37
C MET A 1 1.43 -11.86 -3.10
N GLU A 2 1.97 -11.54 -1.93
CA GLU A 2 1.57 -12.20 -0.66
C GLU A 2 0.06 -12.06 -0.39
N LEU A 3 -0.51 -10.86 -0.55
CA LEU A 3 -1.95 -10.63 -0.39
C LEU A 3 -2.81 -11.51 -1.32
N LEU A 4 -2.39 -11.65 -2.58
CA LEU A 4 -3.12 -12.41 -3.60
C LEU A 4 -3.06 -13.93 -3.38
N THR A 5 -2.06 -14.40 -2.65
CA THR A 5 -1.74 -15.84 -2.52
C THR A 5 -1.89 -16.36 -1.09
N ARG A 6 -1.96 -15.47 -0.10
CA ARG A 6 -1.83 -15.75 1.34
C ARG A 6 -0.62 -16.61 1.70
N LYS A 7 0.45 -16.56 0.88
CA LYS A 7 1.71 -17.27 1.11
C LYS A 7 2.78 -16.31 1.63
N LYS A 8 3.69 -16.83 2.44
CA LYS A 8 4.90 -16.12 2.86
C LYS A 8 5.85 -15.92 1.67
N PRO A 9 6.70 -14.87 1.67
CA PRO A 9 7.47 -14.49 0.49
C PRO A 9 8.62 -15.48 0.23
N CYS A 10 9.24 -15.98 1.30
CA CYS A 10 10.15 -17.12 1.30
C CYS A 10 9.94 -17.88 2.62
N THR A 11 10.00 -19.20 2.60
CA THR A 11 10.19 -20.01 3.82
C THR A 11 11.70 -20.25 3.95
N TYR A 12 12.28 -19.90 5.10
CA TYR A 12 13.72 -20.09 5.35
C TYR A 12 14.14 -21.58 5.41
N ARG A 13 13.20 -22.52 5.35
CA ARG A 13 13.39 -23.90 5.84
C ARG A 13 13.52 -24.98 4.77
N SER A 14 13.47 -24.69 3.48
CA SER A 14 13.73 -25.70 2.46
C SER A 14 14.46 -25.10 1.26
N SER A 15 15.53 -25.78 0.82
CA SER A 15 16.29 -25.43 -0.40
C SER A 15 15.49 -25.67 -1.69
N GLU A 16 14.32 -26.28 -1.57
CA GLU A 16 13.43 -26.67 -2.68
C GLU A 16 12.21 -25.77 -2.83
N GLU A 17 11.93 -24.87 -1.87
CA GLU A 17 10.82 -23.92 -2.02
C GLU A 17 11.26 -22.71 -2.86
N GLU A 18 10.74 -22.67 -4.09
CA GLU A 18 10.90 -21.55 -5.00
C GLU A 18 10.41 -20.25 -4.34
N ALA A 19 11.21 -19.19 -4.40
CA ALA A 19 10.79 -17.88 -3.89
C ALA A 19 9.46 -17.47 -4.50
N LEU A 20 8.53 -16.93 -3.69
CA LEU A 20 7.16 -16.61 -4.12
C LEU A 20 7.15 -15.75 -5.39
N VAL A 21 8.09 -14.80 -5.48
CA VAL A 21 8.24 -13.90 -6.62
C VAL A 21 8.51 -14.69 -7.92
N THR A 22 9.43 -15.65 -7.89
CA THR A 22 9.80 -16.46 -9.06
C THR A 22 8.63 -17.31 -9.51
N TYR A 23 8.03 -18.07 -8.58
CA TYR A 23 6.91 -18.95 -8.87
C TYR A 23 5.67 -18.17 -9.38
N PHE A 24 5.37 -17.03 -8.76
CA PHE A 24 4.26 -16.16 -9.16
C PHE A 24 4.47 -15.60 -10.57
N THR A 25 5.67 -15.08 -10.85
CA THR A 25 5.98 -14.48 -12.15
C THR A 25 5.95 -15.52 -13.27
N ALA A 26 6.51 -16.71 -13.04
CA ALA A 26 6.47 -17.82 -13.99
C ALA A 26 5.03 -18.31 -14.24
N SER A 27 4.21 -18.37 -13.20
CA SER A 27 2.81 -18.77 -13.32
C SER A 27 1.96 -17.75 -14.08
N LEU A 28 2.20 -16.45 -13.89
CA LEU A 28 1.54 -15.41 -14.68
C LEU A 28 1.94 -15.51 -16.16
N ALA A 29 3.24 -15.66 -16.45
CA ALA A 29 3.74 -15.78 -17.82
C ALA A 29 3.23 -17.04 -18.54
N ALA A 30 2.94 -18.11 -17.80
CA ALA A 30 2.39 -19.36 -18.31
C ALA A 30 0.84 -19.38 -18.35
N ASP A 31 0.18 -18.25 -18.09
CA ASP A 31 -1.28 -18.13 -18.00
C ASP A 31 -1.92 -19.12 -16.99
N LYS A 32 -1.21 -19.33 -15.87
CA LYS A 32 -1.56 -20.27 -14.79
C LYS A 32 -1.72 -19.58 -13.45
N LEU A 33 -2.03 -18.27 -13.45
CA LEU A 33 -2.13 -17.45 -12.26
C LEU A 33 -3.09 -18.06 -11.21
N VAL A 34 -4.22 -18.62 -11.65
CA VAL A 34 -5.22 -19.29 -10.80
C VAL A 34 -4.63 -20.38 -9.89
N ARG A 35 -3.54 -21.04 -10.29
CA ARG A 35 -2.87 -22.08 -9.48
C ARG A 35 -2.11 -21.52 -8.29
N VAL A 36 -1.78 -20.23 -8.32
CA VAL A 36 -0.95 -19.58 -7.30
C VAL A 36 -1.78 -18.75 -6.34
N LEU A 37 -2.87 -18.16 -6.85
CA LEU A 37 -3.80 -17.35 -6.10
C LEU A 37 -4.48 -18.14 -4.97
N ASP A 38 -4.80 -17.43 -3.89
CA ASP A 38 -5.63 -17.98 -2.83
C ASP A 38 -7.06 -18.25 -3.37
N PRO A 39 -7.69 -19.39 -3.02
CA PRO A 39 -9.03 -19.72 -3.52
C PRO A 39 -10.09 -18.65 -3.21
N GLN A 40 -9.97 -17.93 -2.09
CA GLN A 40 -10.89 -16.85 -1.75
C GLN A 40 -10.71 -15.66 -2.68
N VAL A 41 -9.47 -15.30 -3.02
CA VAL A 41 -9.16 -14.22 -3.98
C VAL A 41 -9.70 -14.54 -5.36
N VAL A 42 -9.57 -15.80 -5.82
CA VAL A 42 -10.15 -16.25 -7.10
C VAL A 42 -11.67 -16.14 -7.10
N LYS A 43 -12.32 -16.48 -5.97
CA LYS A 43 -13.77 -16.44 -5.84
C LYS A 43 -14.34 -15.01 -5.79
N GLU A 44 -13.63 -14.09 -5.15
CA GLU A 44 -14.17 -12.76 -4.81
C GLU A 44 -13.66 -11.64 -5.72
N GLY A 45 -12.45 -11.72 -6.25
CA GLY A 45 -11.77 -10.56 -6.82
C GLY A 45 -11.98 -10.31 -8.33
N GLY A 46 -12.72 -11.18 -9.04
CA GLY A 46 -13.11 -10.94 -10.43
C GLY A 46 -11.92 -10.66 -11.36
N LYS A 47 -12.08 -9.72 -12.31
CA LYS A 47 -11.06 -9.36 -13.31
C LYS A 47 -9.91 -8.53 -12.73
N GLU A 48 -10.19 -7.74 -11.70
CA GLU A 48 -9.20 -6.85 -11.06
C GLU A 48 -8.01 -7.63 -10.50
N VAL A 49 -8.21 -8.89 -10.08
CA VAL A 49 -7.13 -9.75 -9.58
C VAL A 49 -6.03 -9.95 -10.61
N GLU A 50 -6.39 -10.11 -11.89
CA GLU A 50 -5.42 -10.27 -12.96
C GLU A 50 -4.63 -8.98 -13.18
N GLU A 51 -5.31 -7.83 -13.16
CA GLU A 51 -4.68 -6.52 -13.33
C GLU A 51 -3.73 -6.20 -12.16
N VAL A 52 -4.14 -6.48 -10.91
CA VAL A 52 -3.27 -6.35 -9.74
C VAL A 52 -2.09 -7.33 -9.80
N ALA A 53 -2.28 -8.55 -10.33
CA ALA A 53 -1.19 -9.51 -10.50
C ALA A 53 -0.16 -9.03 -11.53
N VAL A 54 -0.61 -8.50 -12.66
CA VAL A 54 0.26 -7.89 -13.68
C VAL A 54 1.03 -6.70 -13.09
N LEU A 55 0.35 -5.81 -12.36
CA LEU A 55 0.99 -4.69 -11.67
C LEU A 55 2.04 -5.16 -10.67
N ALA A 56 1.74 -6.20 -9.88
CA ALA A 56 2.69 -6.77 -8.93
C ALA A 56 3.95 -7.32 -9.60
N VAL A 57 3.82 -7.97 -10.77
CA VAL A 57 4.97 -8.46 -11.55
C VAL A 57 5.80 -7.30 -12.11
N ALA A 58 5.15 -6.22 -12.56
CA ALA A 58 5.85 -5.03 -13.02
C ALA A 58 6.72 -4.39 -11.91
N CYS A 59 6.22 -4.36 -10.67
CA CYS A 59 6.92 -3.79 -9.51
C CYS A 59 8.20 -4.55 -9.13
N VAL A 60 8.28 -5.85 -9.41
CA VAL A 60 9.40 -6.72 -8.99
C VAL A 60 10.38 -7.04 -10.11
N ARG A 61 10.26 -6.39 -11.28
CA ARG A 61 11.18 -6.60 -12.41
C ARG A 61 12.64 -6.38 -12.01
N ILE A 62 13.56 -7.19 -12.51
CA ILE A 62 14.99 -7.04 -12.20
C ILE A 62 15.51 -5.69 -12.76
N GLU A 63 15.06 -5.32 -13.96
CA GLU A 63 15.37 -4.06 -14.61
C GLU A 63 14.66 -2.88 -13.95
N VAL A 64 15.42 -2.01 -13.28
CA VAL A 64 14.88 -0.88 -12.48
C VAL A 64 14.13 0.13 -13.34
N ASN A 65 14.62 0.42 -14.55
CA ASN A 65 14.00 1.33 -15.51
C ASN A 65 12.63 0.86 -16.02
N GLN A 66 12.28 -0.40 -15.76
CA GLN A 66 11.01 -0.99 -16.15
C GLN A 66 10.02 -1.11 -14.99
N ARG A 67 10.44 -0.77 -13.77
CA ARG A 67 9.55 -0.74 -12.61
C ARG A 67 8.72 0.54 -12.66
N PRO A 68 7.41 0.46 -12.39
CA PRO A 68 6.61 1.66 -12.20
C PRO A 68 7.09 2.41 -10.95
N THR A 69 6.94 3.73 -10.98
CA THR A 69 7.07 4.57 -9.78
C THR A 69 5.88 4.32 -8.84
N MET A 70 6.04 4.56 -7.54
CA MET A 70 4.93 4.38 -6.59
C MET A 70 3.69 5.21 -6.93
N ARG A 71 3.87 6.40 -7.51
CA ARG A 71 2.76 7.22 -8.02
C ARG A 71 2.01 6.55 -9.19
N GLN A 72 2.72 5.88 -10.08
CA GLN A 72 2.09 5.10 -11.16
C GLN A 72 1.36 3.88 -10.62
N VAL A 73 1.92 3.20 -9.61
CA VAL A 73 1.26 2.09 -8.92
C VAL A 73 -0.05 2.56 -8.28
N GLU A 74 -0.01 3.66 -7.53
CA GLU A 74 -1.19 4.29 -6.91
C GLU A 74 -2.27 4.61 -7.94
N MET A 75 -1.95 5.40 -8.97
CA MET A 75 -2.92 5.74 -10.03
C MET A 75 -3.51 4.51 -10.72
N THR A 76 -2.70 3.46 -10.91
CA THR A 76 -3.18 2.22 -11.52
C THR A 76 -4.19 1.53 -10.59
N LEU A 77 -3.92 1.47 -9.29
CA LEU A 77 -4.81 0.87 -8.30
C LEU A 77 -6.11 1.68 -8.10
N GLU A 78 -6.04 3.01 -8.12
CA GLU A 78 -7.23 3.88 -8.05
C GLU A 78 -8.19 3.62 -9.22
N ASN A 79 -7.65 3.40 -10.42
CA ASN A 79 -8.45 3.08 -11.61
C ASN A 79 -9.13 1.71 -11.50
N LEU A 80 -8.53 0.75 -10.77
CA LEU A 80 -9.09 -0.58 -10.57
C LEU A 80 -10.26 -0.57 -9.59
N GLY A 81 -10.19 0.24 -8.53
CA GLY A 81 -11.28 0.38 -7.55
C GLY A 81 -12.49 1.19 -8.04
N GLY A 82 -12.54 1.53 -9.34
CA GLY A 82 -13.40 2.55 -9.91
C GLY A 82 -14.66 2.05 -10.62
N SER A 83 -15.54 1.28 -9.97
CA SER A 83 -16.95 1.68 -10.06
C SER A 83 -17.10 2.84 -9.09
N HIS A 84 -17.04 4.04 -9.65
CA HIS A 84 -17.19 5.31 -8.97
C HIS A 84 -18.57 5.37 -8.30
N ASP A 85 -18.71 4.74 -7.14
CA ASP A 85 -19.54 5.35 -6.12
C ASP A 85 -18.77 6.61 -5.76
N SER A 86 -19.16 7.71 -6.40
CA SER A 86 -18.71 9.02 -6.01
C SER A 86 -18.95 9.08 -4.50
N PHE A 87 -17.90 8.99 -3.70
CA PHE A 87 -17.91 9.62 -2.40
C PHE A 87 -17.99 11.11 -2.70
N VAL A 88 -19.21 11.57 -3.01
CA VAL A 88 -19.58 12.96 -2.88
C VAL A 88 -19.35 13.21 -1.40
N MET A 89 -18.21 13.79 -1.07
CA MET A 89 -18.03 14.44 0.21
C MET A 89 -19.11 15.52 0.26
N HIS A 90 -20.29 15.18 0.79
CA HIS A 90 -21.17 16.21 1.30
C HIS A 90 -20.39 16.86 2.44
N ASP A 91 -20.15 18.16 2.27
CA ASP A 91 -19.47 19.12 3.13
C ASP A 91 -20.07 19.25 4.55
N LYS A 92 -20.57 18.16 5.15
CA LYS A 92 -21.48 18.25 6.31
C LYS A 92 -21.09 17.42 7.53
N ASP A 93 -20.12 16.49 7.45
CA ASP A 93 -19.74 15.66 8.61
C ASP A 93 -18.24 15.68 8.93
N VAL A 94 -17.64 16.88 8.99
CA VAL A 94 -16.37 17.08 9.71
C VAL A 94 -16.69 17.25 11.20
N PRO A 95 -16.16 16.41 12.11
CA PRO A 95 -16.22 16.65 13.54
C PRO A 95 -15.57 18.01 13.84
N LYS A 96 -16.37 18.97 14.30
CA LYS A 96 -15.94 20.32 14.66
C LYS A 96 -15.03 20.27 15.88
N TYR A 97 -13.72 20.12 15.67
CA TYR A 97 -12.74 20.50 16.68
C TYR A 97 -12.70 22.04 16.76
N PRO A 98 -12.77 22.63 17.96
CA PRO A 98 -12.79 24.08 18.10
C PRO A 98 -11.45 24.68 17.68
N MET A 99 -11.43 25.34 16.53
CA MET A 99 -10.37 26.27 16.14
C MET A 99 -10.61 27.58 16.90
N ILE A 100 -9.66 27.98 17.73
CA ILE A 100 -9.65 29.29 18.38
C ILE A 100 -9.19 30.30 17.34
N GLU A 101 -10.07 31.25 17.06
CA GLU A 101 -9.92 32.31 16.07
C GLU A 101 -8.96 33.39 16.61
N GLY A 102 -7.99 33.77 15.77
CA GLY A 102 -7.00 34.80 16.10
C GLY A 102 -6.40 35.36 14.82
N THR A 103 -7.12 36.28 14.20
CA THR A 103 -6.63 37.17 13.15
C THR A 103 -5.35 37.91 13.60
N ASN A 104 -4.22 37.74 12.92
CA ASN A 104 -3.50 38.80 12.19
C ASN A 104 -2.23 38.24 11.53
N MET A 105 -1.86 38.90 10.45
CA MET A 105 -0.67 38.76 9.62
C MET A 105 0.61 38.92 10.45
N GLU A 106 1.53 37.95 10.37
CA GLU A 106 3.00 38.10 10.30
C GLU A 106 3.72 36.77 10.60
N GLU A 107 4.86 36.61 9.95
CA GLU A 107 5.77 35.46 9.91
C GLU A 107 6.00 34.79 11.27
N THR A 108 6.03 33.45 11.36
CA THR A 108 6.99 32.72 12.21
C THR A 108 6.88 31.20 12.06
N SER A 109 8.04 30.60 11.79
CA SER A 109 8.35 29.18 11.81
C SER A 109 7.83 28.47 13.07
N GLN A 110 7.25 27.28 12.90
CA GLN A 110 6.97 26.36 14.01
C GLN A 110 8.30 25.83 14.57
N GLN A 111 8.93 26.62 15.43
CA GLN A 111 10.09 26.17 16.19
C GLN A 111 9.57 25.40 17.42
N TYR A 112 9.42 24.09 17.26
CA TYR A 112 9.21 23.16 18.36
C TYR A 112 10.32 23.33 19.41
N SER A 113 9.96 23.52 20.69
CA SER A 113 10.93 23.66 21.78
C SER A 113 11.47 22.29 22.22
N TYR A 114 12.78 22.10 22.08
CA TYR A 114 13.54 20.92 22.50
C TYR A 114 13.47 20.65 24.00
N GLU A 115 13.09 21.64 24.81
CA GLU A 115 12.94 21.49 26.27
C GLU A 115 11.73 20.64 26.65
N ALA A 116 10.67 20.65 25.82
CA ALA A 116 9.46 19.87 26.06
C ALA A 116 9.72 18.36 25.96
N GLU A 117 10.53 17.93 24.97
CA GLU A 117 10.94 16.53 24.79
C GLU A 117 11.81 16.03 25.95
N TYR A 118 12.72 16.86 26.46
CA TYR A 118 13.62 16.51 27.56
C TYR A 118 12.86 16.27 28.88
N LEU A 119 11.87 17.11 29.18
CA LEU A 119 11.02 16.95 30.37
C LEU A 119 10.15 15.68 30.28
N LEU A 120 9.69 15.32 29.08
CA LEU A 120 8.88 14.12 28.87
C LEU A 120 9.71 12.84 29.05
N SER A 121 10.95 12.83 28.56
CA SER A 121 11.87 11.70 28.70
C SER A 121 12.30 11.45 30.16
N SER A 122 12.20 12.46 31.03
CA SER A 122 12.57 12.33 32.45
C SER A 122 11.49 11.63 33.30
N ARG A 123 10.28 11.42 32.75
CA ARG A 123 9.14 10.85 33.49
C ARG A 123 9.02 9.32 33.37
N TYR A 124 9.77 8.70 32.47
CA TYR A 124 9.74 7.26 32.23
C TYR A 124 11.18 6.73 32.16
N PRO A 125 11.75 6.26 33.29
CA PRO A 125 13.06 5.61 33.27
C PRO A 125 12.96 4.25 32.58
N ARG A 126 13.99 3.90 31.78
CA ARG A 126 14.15 2.57 31.17
C ARG A 126 14.55 1.51 32.19
#